data_AF-A0A645J490-F1
#
_entry.id   AF-A0A645J490-F1
#
_cell.length_a   1.000
_cell.length_b   1.000
_cell.length_c   1.000
_cell.angle_alpha   90.00
_cell.angle_beta   90.00
_cell.angle_gamma   90.00
#
_symmetry.space_group_name_H-M   'P 1'
#
loop_
_entity.id
_entity.type
_entity.pdbx_description
1 polymer ?
#
loop_
_entity_poly.entity_id
_entity_poly.type
_entity_poly.pdbx_seq_one_letter_code
_entity_poly.pdbx_strand_id
1 'polypeptide(L)'
;MTEKAIGSYDLHDFFLYYVLRFGFSPAKIIFLAEHAFEDSNRQTIINQLRVFYKRFFTQQFKRSCMPDGVKVGSVSLSPRGDWRMPSDASYELWLSELERMV
;
A
#
# COMPACT_ATOMS: atom_id res chain seq x y z
N MET A 1 -10.61 -12.23 -1.94
CA MET A 1 -9.20 -12.66 -2.05
C MET A 1 -8.66 -12.79 -0.64
N THR A 2 -8.06 -13.90 -0.28
CA THR A 2 -7.71 -14.27 1.10
C THR A 2 -6.24 -13.95 1.41
N GLU A 3 -5.86 -13.93 2.70
CA GLU A 3 -4.47 -13.71 3.15
C GLU A 3 -3.45 -14.56 2.40
N LYS A 4 -3.83 -15.79 2.04
CA LYS A 4 -3.02 -16.72 1.24
C LYS A 4 -2.50 -16.12 -0.07
N ALA A 5 -3.20 -15.15 -0.66
CA ALA A 5 -2.82 -14.53 -1.94
C ALA A 5 -2.15 -13.15 -1.80
N ILE A 6 -2.27 -12.49 -0.64
CA ILE A 6 -1.90 -11.07 -0.47
C ILE A 6 -0.78 -10.91 0.57
N GLY A 7 -0.75 -11.74 1.61
CA GLY A 7 0.05 -11.53 2.81
C GLY A 7 -0.82 -11.22 4.02
N SER A 8 -0.18 -10.89 5.15
CA SER A 8 -0.86 -10.50 6.39
C SER A 8 -1.65 -9.21 6.18
N TYR A 9 -2.92 -9.19 6.57
CA TYR A 9 -3.71 -7.96 6.47
C TYR A 9 -3.13 -6.83 7.33
N ASP A 10 -2.54 -7.15 8.49
CA ASP A 10 -1.95 -6.16 9.39
C ASP A 10 -0.82 -5.38 8.70
N LEU A 11 0.04 -6.07 7.95
CA LEU A 11 1.11 -5.42 7.19
C LEU A 11 0.56 -4.58 6.03
N HIS A 12 -0.44 -5.08 5.30
CA HIS A 12 -1.04 -4.32 4.19
C HIS A 12 -1.78 -3.07 4.68
N ASP A 13 -2.50 -3.15 5.79
CA ASP A 13 -3.18 -2.01 6.40
C ASP A 13 -2.18 -1.01 6.96
N PHE A 14 -1.07 -1.48 7.53
CA PHE A 14 0.05 -0.63 7.94
C PHE A 14 0.62 0.14 6.74
N PHE A 15 0.91 -0.54 5.63
CA PHE A 15 1.41 0.11 4.41
C PHE A 15 0.40 1.13 3.87
N LEU A 16 -0.87 0.72 3.78
CA LEU A 16 -1.95 1.58 3.29
C LEU A 16 -2.05 2.87 4.09
N TYR A 17 -2.02 2.76 5.42
CA TYR A 17 -2.10 3.91 6.31
C TYR A 17 -0.94 4.89 6.07
N TYR A 18 0.30 4.41 6.07
CA TYR A 18 1.46 5.30 5.91
C TYR A 18 1.60 5.88 4.50
N VAL A 19 1.16 5.15 3.47
CA VAL A 19 1.09 5.67 2.10
C VAL A 19 0.04 6.77 1.98
N LEU A 20 -1.19 6.53 2.45
CA LEU A 20 -2.29 7.48 2.27
C LEU A 20 -2.20 8.69 3.19
N ARG A 21 -1.82 8.48 4.46
CA ARG A 21 -1.82 9.54 5.45
C ARG A 21 -0.61 10.45 5.34
N PHE A 22 0.56 9.90 5.01
CA PHE A 22 1.82 10.62 5.06
C PHE A 22 2.59 10.66 3.74
N GLY A 23 2.24 9.83 2.75
CA GLY A 23 2.96 9.78 1.48
C GLY A 23 4.41 9.30 1.62
N PHE A 24 4.69 8.46 2.62
CA PHE A 24 6.05 7.99 2.87
C PHE A 24 6.59 7.11 1.73
N SER A 25 7.91 7.18 1.53
CA SER A 25 8.62 6.32 0.58
C SER A 25 8.70 4.87 1.07
N PRO A 26 8.90 3.91 0.16
CA PRO A 26 9.15 2.51 0.50
C PRO A 26 10.20 2.33 1.60
N ALA A 27 11.34 3.03 1.51
CA ALA A 27 12.42 2.92 2.51
C ALA A 27 11.92 3.23 3.92
N LYS A 28 11.15 4.31 4.06
CA LYS A 28 10.65 4.76 5.35
C LYS A 28 9.60 3.80 5.90
N ILE A 29 8.73 3.27 5.03
CA ILE A 29 7.70 2.30 5.43
C ILE A 29 8.33 1.00 5.91
N ILE A 30 9.35 0.49 5.21
CA ILE A 30 10.09 -0.71 5.65
C ILE A 30 10.71 -0.49 7.02
N PHE A 31 11.43 0.62 7.20
CA PHE A 31 12.03 0.97 8.48
C PHE A 31 10.99 0.97 9.60
N LEU A 32 9.83 1.61 9.40
CA LEU A 32 8.78 1.64 10.41
C LEU A 32 8.16 0.25 10.64
N ALA A 33 7.98 -0.54 9.60
CA ALA A 33 7.43 -1.89 9.70
C ALA A 33 8.37 -2.84 10.45
N GLU A 34 9.68 -2.75 10.26
CA GLU A 34 10.67 -3.56 11.02
C GLU A 34 10.61 -3.29 12.52
N HIS A 35 10.33 -2.05 12.93
CA HIS A 35 10.18 -1.70 14.34
C HIS A 35 8.80 -2.06 14.92
N ALA A 36 7.77 -2.09 14.08
CA ALA A 36 6.41 -2.40 14.51
C ALA A 36 6.11 -3.91 14.51
N PHE A 37 6.80 -4.68 13.67
CA PHE A 37 6.59 -6.11 13.46
C PHE A 37 7.90 -6.87 13.66
N GLU A 38 8.38 -6.94 14.91
CA GLU A 38 9.67 -7.55 15.27
C GLU A 38 9.80 -9.02 14.82
N ASP A 39 8.69 -9.76 14.76
CA ASP A 39 8.65 -11.16 14.31
C ASP A 39 8.70 -11.32 12.78
N SER A 40 8.52 -10.23 12.02
CA SER A 40 8.50 -10.28 10.57
C SER A 40 9.89 -10.11 9.97
N ASN A 41 10.29 -11.07 9.14
CA ASN A 41 11.54 -10.96 8.40
C ASN A 41 11.48 -9.77 7.42
N ARG A 42 12.55 -8.97 7.37
CA ARG A 42 12.70 -7.84 6.43
C ARG A 42 12.35 -8.19 4.98
N GLN A 43 12.81 -9.35 4.50
CA GLN A 43 12.52 -9.80 3.14
C GLN A 43 11.02 -10.05 2.93
N THR A 44 10.33 -10.55 3.94
CA THR A 44 8.87 -10.73 3.90
C THR A 44 8.16 -9.39 3.80
N ILE A 45 8.58 -8.38 4.58
CA ILE A 45 8.04 -7.01 4.52
C ILE A 45 8.24 -6.42 3.12
N ILE A 46 9.45 -6.50 2.57
CA ILE A 46 9.77 -6.00 1.22
C ILE A 46 8.89 -6.70 0.16
N ASN A 47 8.78 -8.03 0.23
CA ASN A 47 7.98 -8.81 -0.73
C ASN A 47 6.50 -8.46 -0.65
N GLN A 48 5.94 -8.30 0.55
CA GLN A 48 4.54 -7.90 0.72
C GLN A 48 4.31 -6.44 0.28
N LEU A 49 5.25 -5.54 0.56
CA LEU A 49 5.17 -4.15 0.10
C LEU A 49 5.25 -4.03 -1.42
N ARG A 50 6.06 -4.87 -2.08
CA ARG A 50 6.08 -5.04 -3.55
C ARG A 50 4.71 -5.47 -4.08
N VAL A 51 4.09 -6.48 -3.45
CA VAL A 51 2.74 -6.93 -3.81
C VAL A 51 1.71 -5.83 -3.58
N PHE A 52 1.81 -5.10 -2.47
CA PHE A 52 0.97 -3.95 -2.14
C PHE A 52 1.01 -2.90 -3.24
N TYR A 53 2.19 -2.34 -3.58
CA TYR A 53 2.28 -1.28 -4.60
C TYR A 53 1.75 -1.72 -5.95
N LYS A 54 2.16 -2.91 -6.42
CA LYS A 54 1.69 -3.44 -7.70
C LYS A 54 0.16 -3.53 -7.74
N ARG A 55 -0.47 -4.11 -6.72
CA ARG A 55 -1.94 -4.25 -6.67
C ARG A 55 -2.64 -2.92 -6.46
N PHE A 56 -2.09 -2.06 -5.60
CA PHE A 56 -2.67 -0.79 -5.24
C PHE A 56 -2.80 0.15 -6.44
N PHE A 57 -1.78 0.19 -7.30
CA PHE A 57 -1.80 0.93 -8.55
C PHE A 57 -2.67 0.27 -9.61
N THR A 58 -2.42 -1.01 -9.93
CA THR A 58 -3.13 -1.71 -11.02
C THR A 58 -4.63 -1.88 -10.77
N GLN A 59 -5.09 -1.81 -9.51
CA GLN A 59 -6.50 -1.92 -9.15
C GLN A 59 -7.18 -0.56 -8.96
N GLN A 60 -6.50 0.56 -9.24
CA GLN A 60 -7.05 1.90 -9.07
C GLN A 60 -8.33 2.13 -9.88
N PHE A 61 -8.43 1.56 -11.09
CA PHE A 61 -9.63 1.66 -11.94
C PHE A 61 -10.91 1.20 -11.22
N LYS A 62 -10.79 0.24 -10.28
CA LYS A 62 -11.94 -0.26 -9.51
C LYS A 62 -12.46 0.77 -8.51
N ARG A 63 -11.60 1.69 -8.07
CA ARG A 63 -11.94 2.75 -7.12
C ARG A 63 -12.52 3.99 -7.81
N SER A 64 -12.15 4.23 -9.08
CA SER A 64 -12.62 5.38 -9.87
C SER A 64 -14.15 5.46 -9.96
N CYS A 65 -14.84 4.32 -9.99
CA CYS A 65 -16.30 4.24 -10.09
C CYS A 65 -16.95 3.63 -8.83
N MET A 66 -16.34 3.81 -7.64
CA MET A 66 -16.89 3.23 -6.42
C MET A 66 -18.20 3.92 -5.99
N PRO A 67 -19.18 3.15 -5.47
CA PRO A 67 -20.45 3.69 -4.98
C PRO A 67 -20.23 4.61 -3.78
N ASP A 68 -21.28 5.36 -3.45
CA ASP A 68 -21.27 6.28 -2.32
C ASP A 68 -21.12 5.51 -1.01
N GLY A 69 -20.35 6.10 -0.09
CA GLY A 69 -20.09 5.53 1.22
C GLY A 69 -19.53 6.59 2.16
N VAL A 70 -19.83 6.43 3.45
CA VAL A 70 -19.34 7.35 4.48
C VAL A 70 -17.87 7.06 4.76
N LYS A 71 -17.05 8.11 4.82
CA LYS A 71 -15.66 8.00 5.28
C LYS A 71 -15.64 7.61 6.75
N VAL A 72 -14.91 6.54 7.07
CA VAL A 72 -14.66 6.09 8.45
C VAL A 72 -13.16 6.14 8.72
N GLY A 73 -12.76 6.67 9.88
CA GLY A 73 -11.36 6.84 10.25
C GLY A 73 -10.68 8.05 9.61
N SER A 74 -9.35 8.03 9.55
CA SER A 74 -8.53 9.18 9.15
C SER A 74 -8.26 9.26 7.65
N VAL A 75 -8.35 8.14 6.92
CA VAL A 75 -8.06 8.02 5.49
C VAL A 75 -9.21 7.31 4.75
N SER A 76 -9.41 7.63 3.47
CA SER A 76 -10.38 6.96 2.59
C SER A 76 -9.82 6.78 1.19
N LEU A 77 -10.40 5.84 0.44
CA LEU A 77 -9.99 5.53 -0.94
C LEU A 77 -10.93 6.11 -1.99
N SER A 78 -11.85 7.00 -1.58
CA SER A 78 -12.79 7.62 -2.49
C SER A 78 -12.08 8.55 -3.48
N PRO A 79 -12.30 8.38 -4.80
CA PRO A 79 -11.79 9.32 -5.81
C PRO A 79 -12.38 10.72 -5.64
N ARG A 80 -13.49 10.83 -4.91
CA ARG A 80 -14.19 12.07 -4.60
C ARG A 80 -13.69 12.71 -3.30
N GLY A 81 -12.90 11.97 -2.51
CA GLY A 81 -12.40 12.37 -1.20
C GLY A 81 -10.89 12.42 -1.14
N ASP A 82 -10.30 11.59 -0.27
CA ASP A 82 -8.89 11.68 0.10
C ASP A 82 -7.92 11.13 -0.95
N TRP A 83 -8.36 10.24 -1.86
CA TRP A 83 -7.45 9.53 -2.76
C TRP A 83 -7.72 9.82 -4.24
N ARG A 84 -6.89 10.65 -4.86
CA ARG A 84 -6.99 11.01 -6.28
C ARG A 84 -5.76 10.55 -7.04
N MET A 85 -5.87 9.40 -7.70
CA MET A 85 -4.81 8.84 -8.53
C MET A 85 -5.38 8.41 -9.90
N PRO A 86 -4.69 8.69 -11.02
CA PRO A 86 -5.05 8.16 -12.33
C PRO A 86 -5.10 6.64 -12.36
N SER A 87 -6.01 6.07 -13.16
CA SER A 87 -6.19 4.61 -13.22
C SER A 87 -5.06 3.88 -13.97
N ASP A 88 -4.28 4.63 -14.72
CA ASP A 88 -3.16 4.25 -15.58
C ASP A 88 -1.79 4.66 -15.00
N ALA A 89 -1.75 5.09 -13.74
CA ALA A 89 -0.50 5.46 -13.07
C ALA A 89 0.48 4.26 -12.99
N SER A 90 1.76 4.51 -13.27
CA SER A 90 2.82 3.50 -13.15
C SER A 90 3.31 3.37 -11.71
N TYR A 91 3.52 2.12 -11.27
CA TYR A 91 4.09 1.75 -9.97
C TYR A 91 5.60 1.50 -10.02
N GLU A 92 6.23 1.61 -11.20
CA GLU A 92 7.62 1.21 -11.42
C GLU A 92 8.61 1.94 -10.55
N LEU A 93 8.39 3.23 -10.27
CA LEU A 93 9.28 4.03 -9.42
C LEU A 93 9.44 3.40 -8.03
N TRP A 94 8.32 3.05 -7.38
CA TRP A 94 8.31 2.41 -6.06
C TRP A 94 8.95 1.02 -6.08
N LEU A 95 8.73 0.24 -7.14
CA LEU A 95 9.37 -1.07 -7.25
C LEU A 95 10.88 -0.97 -7.50
N SER A 96 11.31 -0.02 -8.31
CA SER A 96 12.74 0.22 -8.57
C SER A 96 13.48 0.64 -7.30
N GLU A 97 12.80 1.32 -6.37
CA GLU A 97 13.34 1.65 -5.05
C GLU A 97 13.45 0.39 -4.18
N LEU A 98 12.39 -0.44 -4.14
CA LEU A 98 12.40 -1.70 -3.40
C LEU A 98 13.46 -2.67 -3.90
N GLU A 99 13.67 -2.77 -5.21
CA GLU A 99 14.67 -3.66 -5.82
C GLU A 99 16.11 -3.28 -5.47
N ARG A 100 16.37 -2.02 -5.10
CA ARG A 100 17.69 -1.58 -4.59
C ARG A 100 17.90 -1.91 -3.10
N MET A 101 16.86 -2.36 -2.40
CA MET A 101 16.87 -2.62 -0.95
C MET A 101 16.83 -4.11 -0.61
N VAL A 102 16.66 -4.96 -1.62
CA VAL A 102 16.84 -6.42 -1.56
C VAL A 102 18.33 -6.72 -1.72
#